data_AF-A0A1H9UWH6-F1
#
_entry.id   AF-A0A1H9UWH6-F1
#
_cell.length_a   1.000
_cell.length_b   1.000
_cell.length_c   1.000
_cell.angle_alpha   90.00
_cell.angle_beta   90.00
_cell.angle_gamma   90.00
#
_symmetry.space_group_name_H-M   'P 1'
#
loop_
_entity.id
_entity.type
_entity.pdbx_description
1 polymer ?
#
loop_
_entity_poly.entity_id
_entity_poly.type
_entity_poly.pdbx_seq_one_letter_code
_entity_poly.pdbx_strand_id
1 'polypeptide(L)'
;MKKDKILSCIIGVCAALFCGTIGYLFGAQGFNINQKARALKSPVTITKEIKEKGFNTKKIALVNADEAVVQGGKTINYADKLISGMPKNFESVSLEMAKEGVENGNYGAYIIIPSTFSQSVVSINSTPKPVDLQYKISSKIT
;
A
#
# COMPACT_ATOMS: atom_id res chain seq x y z
N MET A 1 -38.24 30.71 14.01
CA MET A 1 -37.98 29.55 14.92
C MET A 1 -38.45 28.23 14.28
N LYS A 2 -37.96 27.88 13.07
CA LYS A 2 -38.56 26.81 12.23
C LYS A 2 -37.54 25.99 11.39
N LYS A 3 -36.25 26.04 11.72
CA LYS A 3 -35.20 25.32 10.96
C LYS A 3 -34.61 24.11 11.70
N ASP A 4 -34.79 24.04 13.02
CA ASP A 4 -34.12 23.01 13.85
C ASP A 4 -34.94 21.73 14.00
N LYS A 5 -36.23 21.76 13.64
CA LYS A 5 -37.12 20.58 13.71
C LYS A 5 -37.11 19.70 12.45
N ILE A 6 -36.54 20.19 11.34
CA ILE A 6 -36.48 19.42 10.08
C ILE A 6 -35.23 18.52 10.06
N LEU A 7 -34.15 18.94 10.73
CA LEU A 7 -32.87 18.20 10.75
C LEU A 7 -32.93 16.92 11.59
N SER A 8 -33.70 16.90 12.68
CA SER A 8 -33.85 15.69 13.52
C SER A 8 -34.74 14.59 12.91
N CYS A 9 -35.54 14.90 11.89
CA CYS A 9 -36.44 13.92 11.27
C CYS A 9 -35.77 13.12 10.13
N ILE A 10 -34.76 13.69 9.48
CA ILE A 10 -34.07 13.03 8.34
C ILE A 10 -33.11 11.93 8.84
N ILE A 11 -32.49 12.11 10.01
CA ILE A 11 -31.55 11.14 10.58
C ILE A 11 -32.28 9.89 11.14
N GLY A 12 -33.53 10.05 11.61
CA GLY A 12 -34.32 8.95 12.18
C GLY A 12 -34.93 7.98 11.16
N VAL A 13 -35.15 8.41 9.92
CA VAL A 13 -35.83 7.58 8.89
C VAL A 13 -34.83 6.75 8.07
N CYS A 14 -33.57 7.17 7.94
CA CYS A 14 -32.56 6.40 7.20
C CYS A 14 -32.04 5.15 7.96
N ALA A 15 -32.13 5.12 9.29
CA ALA A 15 -31.65 3.98 10.10
C ALA A 15 -32.62 2.78 10.12
N ALA A 16 -33.89 2.96 9.75
CA ALA A 16 -34.90 1.91 9.85
C ALA A 16 -35.10 1.08 8.56
N LEU A 17 -34.50 1.48 7.43
CA LEU A 17 -34.69 0.80 6.14
C LEU A 17 -33.51 -0.09 5.70
N PHE A 18 -32.39 -0.11 6.42
CA PHE A 18 -31.24 -0.95 6.08
C PHE A 18 -31.08 -2.23 6.91
N CYS A 19 -31.82 -2.41 8.01
CA CYS A 19 -31.71 -3.61 8.87
C CYS A 19 -32.69 -4.75 8.49
N GLY A 20 -33.60 -4.52 7.54
CA GLY A 20 -34.66 -5.49 7.19
C GLY A 20 -34.26 -6.58 6.17
N THR A 21 -33.15 -6.41 5.45
CA THR A 21 -32.76 -7.34 4.36
C THR A 21 -31.70 -8.36 4.75
N ILE A 22 -30.98 -8.16 5.86
CA ILE A 22 -29.91 -9.08 6.30
C ILE A 22 -30.50 -10.28 7.07
N GLY A 23 -31.63 -10.11 7.77
CA GLY A 23 -32.26 -11.18 8.55
C GLY A 23 -32.96 -12.27 7.73
N TYR A 24 -33.35 -11.99 6.48
CA TYR A 24 -34.14 -12.93 5.67
C TYR A 24 -33.30 -13.97 4.91
N LEU A 25 -31.98 -13.76 4.78
CA LEU A 25 -31.08 -14.69 4.09
C LEU A 25 -30.38 -15.69 5.02
N PHE A 26 -30.45 -15.50 6.34
CA PHE A 26 -29.86 -16.41 7.34
C PHE A 26 -30.90 -17.21 8.15
N GLY A 27 -32.20 -17.03 7.90
CA GLY A 27 -33.30 -17.64 8.65
C GLY A 27 -33.90 -18.93 8.08
N ALA A 28 -33.44 -19.39 6.91
CA ALA A 28 -33.84 -20.67 6.33
C ALA A 28 -32.55 -21.43 6.01
N GLN A 29 -31.98 -22.18 6.94
CA GLN A 29 -32.24 -23.61 7.08
C GLN A 29 -31.82 -24.08 8.48
N GLY A 30 -32.72 -24.80 9.13
CA GLY A 30 -32.69 -25.11 10.55
C GLY A 30 -31.55 -26.03 11.02
N PHE A 31 -31.13 -25.75 12.24
CA PHE A 31 -30.38 -26.64 13.12
C PHE A 31 -31.25 -27.85 13.46
N ASN A 32 -30.83 -29.07 13.08
CA ASN A 32 -31.41 -30.31 13.55
C ASN A 32 -30.30 -31.18 14.16
N ILE A 33 -30.38 -31.38 15.48
CA ILE A 33 -29.51 -32.26 16.24
C ILE A 33 -30.04 -33.70 16.11
N ASN A 34 -29.11 -34.65 16.01
CA ASN A 34 -29.22 -36.10 16.24
C ASN A 34 -29.55 -37.01 15.04
N GLN A 35 -28.49 -37.58 14.43
CA GLN A 35 -28.41 -39.03 14.17
C GLN A 35 -26.94 -39.51 14.04
N LYS A 36 -26.42 -40.01 15.17
CA LYS A 36 -25.62 -41.23 15.37
C LYS A 36 -24.56 -41.69 14.32
N ALA A 37 -23.30 -41.60 14.78
CA ALA A 37 -22.21 -42.58 14.73
C ALA A 37 -21.42 -42.90 13.42
N ARG A 38 -20.12 -42.55 13.53
CA ARG A 38 -18.90 -43.33 13.23
C ARG A 38 -18.45 -43.54 11.77
N ALA A 39 -17.31 -42.88 11.49
CA ALA A 39 -16.02 -43.46 11.09
C ALA A 39 -15.55 -43.26 9.62
N LEU A 40 -14.35 -42.65 9.55
CA LEU A 40 -13.24 -42.92 8.62
C LEU A 40 -13.45 -42.63 7.12
N LYS A 41 -12.91 -41.48 6.66
CA LYS A 41 -11.63 -41.42 5.92
C LYS A 41 -11.34 -40.00 5.43
N SER A 42 -10.26 -39.39 5.94
CA SER A 42 -9.43 -38.47 5.15
C SER A 42 -8.80 -39.29 4.00
N PRO A 43 -8.67 -38.72 2.79
CA PRO A 43 -7.66 -37.69 2.55
C PRO A 43 -8.19 -36.56 1.66
N VAL A 44 -8.25 -35.33 2.19
CA VAL A 44 -8.22 -34.16 1.31
C VAL A 44 -6.75 -33.88 1.03
N THR A 45 -6.31 -34.29 -0.15
CA THR A 45 -5.07 -33.84 -0.77
C THR A 45 -5.13 -32.32 -0.87
N ILE A 46 -4.52 -31.63 0.10
CA ILE A 46 -4.16 -30.22 -0.05
C ILE A 46 -2.95 -30.22 -0.98
N THR A 47 -3.20 -30.21 -2.29
CA THR A 47 -2.22 -29.68 -3.25
C THR A 47 -2.14 -28.18 -3.00
N LYS A 48 -1.32 -27.79 -2.02
CA LYS A 48 -0.67 -26.49 -2.04
C LYS A 48 0.16 -26.48 -3.31
N GLU A 49 -0.37 -25.87 -4.37
CA GLU A 49 0.51 -25.25 -5.36
C GLU A 49 1.31 -24.18 -4.61
N ILE A 50 2.44 -24.59 -4.04
CA ILE A 50 3.52 -23.66 -3.76
C ILE A 50 4.02 -23.28 -5.15
N LYS A 51 3.36 -22.29 -5.75
CA LYS A 51 3.98 -21.50 -6.80
C LYS A 51 5.25 -21.00 -6.17
N GLU A 52 6.41 -21.59 -6.50
CA GLU A 52 7.70 -21.02 -6.15
C GLU A 52 7.61 -19.57 -6.61
N LYS A 53 7.48 -18.66 -5.65
CA LYS A 53 7.32 -17.25 -5.91
C LYS A 53 8.69 -16.79 -6.37
N GLY A 54 8.96 -16.97 -7.67
CA GLY A 54 10.20 -16.52 -8.28
C GLY A 54 10.40 -15.07 -7.88
N PHE A 55 11.52 -14.78 -7.22
CA PHE A 55 11.82 -13.45 -6.73
C PHE A 55 11.80 -12.47 -7.89
N ASN A 56 11.10 -11.35 -7.75
CA ASN A 56 11.09 -10.32 -8.79
C ASN A 56 12.25 -9.37 -8.55
N THR A 57 13.43 -9.84 -8.91
CA THR A 57 14.71 -9.17 -8.70
C THR A 57 14.93 -8.01 -9.68
N LYS A 58 14.00 -7.81 -10.62
CA LYS A 58 14.11 -6.82 -11.70
C LYS A 58 13.53 -5.45 -11.32
N LYS A 59 12.76 -5.36 -10.24
CA LYS A 59 12.17 -4.11 -9.76
C LYS A 59 13.03 -3.44 -8.68
N ILE A 60 13.04 -2.11 -8.67
CA ILE A 60 13.70 -1.27 -7.66
C ILE A 60 12.66 -0.34 -7.04
N ALA A 61 12.58 -0.32 -5.71
CA ALA A 61 11.74 0.61 -4.99
C ALA A 61 12.44 1.97 -4.83
N LEU A 62 11.72 3.05 -5.11
CA LEU A 62 12.18 4.43 -4.89
C LEU A 62 11.38 5.03 -3.74
N VAL A 63 12.09 5.51 -2.72
CA VAL A 63 11.51 6.21 -1.57
C VAL A 63 11.86 7.68 -1.70
N ASN A 64 10.84 8.52 -1.86
CA ASN A 64 11.01 9.96 -1.85
C ASN A 64 10.90 10.51 -0.42
N ALA A 65 12.01 10.95 0.17
CA ALA A 65 12.00 11.71 1.42
C ALA A 65 12.24 13.22 1.20
N ASP A 66 12.38 13.65 -0.06
CA ASP A 66 12.72 15.02 -0.48
C ASP A 66 11.70 16.04 -0.02
N GLU A 67 12.17 17.17 0.49
CA GLU A 67 11.36 18.33 0.78
C GLU A 67 11.34 19.29 -0.41
N ALA A 68 10.14 19.71 -0.82
CA ALA A 68 10.01 20.64 -1.93
C ALA A 68 10.64 22.01 -1.61
N VAL A 69 11.22 22.63 -2.64
CA VAL A 69 11.83 23.97 -2.55
C VAL A 69 11.00 25.00 -3.30
N VAL A 70 11.11 26.26 -2.91
CA VAL A 70 10.48 27.38 -3.64
C VAL A 70 11.50 27.98 -4.59
N GLN A 71 11.20 27.96 -5.89
CA GLN A 71 12.01 28.56 -6.94
C GLN A 71 11.17 29.44 -7.84
N GLY A 72 11.53 30.72 -7.95
CA GLY A 72 10.78 31.71 -8.74
C GLY A 72 9.29 31.78 -8.37
N GLY A 73 8.97 31.67 -7.08
CA GLY A 73 7.59 31.66 -6.57
C GLY A 73 6.82 30.35 -6.78
N LYS A 74 7.45 29.28 -7.27
CA LYS A 74 6.83 27.96 -7.45
C LYS A 74 7.42 26.94 -6.48
N THR A 75 6.56 26.16 -5.84
CA THR A 75 6.99 24.98 -5.06
C THR A 75 7.31 23.84 -6.01
N ILE A 76 8.53 23.30 -5.93
CA ILE A 76 9.05 22.25 -6.81
C ILE A 76 9.67 21.14 -5.95
N ASN A 77 9.20 19.90 -6.13
CA ASN A 77 9.90 18.70 -5.66
C ASN A 77 10.68 18.11 -6.84
N TYR A 78 12.01 18.21 -6.80
CA TYR A 78 12.88 17.71 -7.86
C TYR A 78 13.03 16.19 -7.80
N ALA A 79 12.88 15.55 -6.64
CA ALA A 79 12.88 14.10 -6.54
C ALA A 79 11.65 13.49 -7.24
N ASP A 80 10.47 14.07 -7.10
CA ASP A 80 9.26 13.63 -7.81
C ASP A 80 9.44 13.71 -9.33
N LYS A 81 10.08 14.78 -9.82
CA LYS A 81 10.42 14.93 -11.24
C LYS A 81 11.39 13.87 -11.70
N LEU A 82 12.41 13.57 -10.89
CA LEU A 82 13.37 12.51 -11.18
C LEU A 82 12.68 11.14 -11.26
N ILE A 83 11.87 10.80 -10.25
CA ILE A 83 11.12 9.54 -10.17
C ILE A 83 10.17 9.39 -11.36
N SER A 84 9.48 10.46 -11.74
CA SER A 84 8.54 10.46 -12.88
C SER A 84 9.22 10.13 -14.22
N GLY A 85 10.52 10.40 -14.34
CA GLY A 85 11.31 10.07 -15.53
C GLY A 85 11.89 8.65 -15.55
N MET A 86 11.72 7.87 -14.48
CA MET A 86 12.31 6.54 -14.38
C MET A 86 11.53 5.48 -15.18
N PRO A 87 12.21 4.42 -15.66
CA PRO A 87 11.53 3.35 -16.38
C PRO A 87 10.62 2.52 -15.47
N LYS A 88 9.70 1.74 -16.06
CA LYS A 88 8.64 0.99 -15.36
C LYS A 88 9.11 0.01 -14.28
N ASN A 89 10.38 -0.39 -14.30
CA ASN A 89 10.95 -1.27 -13.28
C ASN A 89 11.37 -0.53 -12.01
N PHE A 90 11.24 0.80 -11.97
CA PHE A 90 11.37 1.60 -10.76
C PHE A 90 9.97 1.98 -10.27
N GLU A 91 9.71 1.75 -8.99
CA GLU A 91 8.38 1.93 -8.40
C GLU A 91 8.48 2.85 -7.19
N SER A 92 7.75 3.97 -7.22
CA SER A 92 7.68 4.88 -6.07
C SER A 92 6.81 4.26 -4.98
N VAL A 93 7.38 4.11 -3.78
CA VAL A 93 6.71 3.46 -2.64
C VAL A 93 7.08 4.15 -1.33
N SER A 94 6.31 3.88 -0.27
CA SER A 94 6.71 4.27 1.08
C SER A 94 7.93 3.50 1.54
N LEU A 95 8.64 4.04 2.54
CA LEU A 95 9.80 3.38 3.14
C LEU A 95 9.46 1.97 3.68
N GLU A 96 8.31 1.83 4.33
CA GLU A 96 7.85 0.55 4.87
C GLU A 96 7.60 -0.47 3.75
N MET A 97 6.89 -0.09 2.68
CA MET A 97 6.68 -0.97 1.53
C MET A 97 7.99 -1.33 0.82
N ALA A 98 8.96 -0.42 0.78
CA ALA A 98 10.28 -0.69 0.23
C ALA A 98 11.04 -1.75 1.05
N LYS A 99 11.04 -1.61 2.39
CA LYS A 99 11.68 -2.57 3.31
C LYS A 99 11.04 -3.95 3.20
N GLU A 100 9.72 -4.03 3.36
CA GLU A 100 8.96 -5.28 3.28
C GLU A 100 9.11 -5.93 1.89
N GLY A 101 9.09 -5.12 0.83
CA GLY A 101 9.23 -5.63 -0.53
C GLY A 101 10.63 -6.17 -0.83
N VAL A 102 11.68 -5.61 -0.23
CA VAL A 102 13.03 -6.17 -0.31
C VAL A 102 13.16 -7.46 0.51
N GLU A 103 12.56 -7.53 1.70
CA GLU A 103 12.58 -8.71 2.57
C GLU A 103 11.84 -9.91 1.97
N ASN A 104 10.69 -9.65 1.35
CA ASN A 104 9.85 -10.65 0.69
C ASN A 104 10.28 -10.93 -0.76
N GLY A 105 11.34 -10.28 -1.25
CA GLY A 105 11.92 -10.46 -2.59
C GLY A 105 11.01 -10.01 -3.75
N ASN A 106 10.12 -9.05 -3.48
CA ASN A 106 9.34 -8.33 -4.49
C ASN A 106 10.17 -7.23 -5.19
N TYR A 107 11.21 -6.72 -4.53
CA TYR A 107 12.19 -5.77 -5.06
C TYR A 107 13.61 -6.33 -4.91
N GLY A 108 14.46 -6.09 -5.93
CA GLY A 108 15.89 -6.38 -5.86
C GLY A 108 16.64 -5.40 -4.96
N ALA A 109 16.19 -4.15 -4.88
CA ALA A 109 16.74 -3.13 -4.00
C ALA A 109 15.72 -2.04 -3.71
N TYR A 110 16.00 -1.20 -2.72
CA TYR A 110 15.39 0.13 -2.61
C TYR A 110 16.44 1.22 -2.54
N ILE A 111 16.09 2.42 -3.01
CA ILE A 111 16.88 3.64 -2.94
C ILE A 111 16.05 4.70 -2.21
N ILE A 112 16.66 5.41 -1.28
CA ILE A 112 16.08 6.56 -0.57
C ILE A 112 16.70 7.84 -1.12
N ILE A 113 15.85 8.70 -1.68
CA ILE A 113 16.22 10.06 -2.06
C ILE A 113 16.11 10.93 -0.79
N PRO A 114 17.20 11.59 -0.34
CA PRO A 114 17.22 12.30 0.94
C PRO A 114 16.34 13.54 0.93
N SER A 115 15.96 14.01 2.12
CA SER A 115 15.14 15.22 2.31
C SER A 115 15.74 16.50 1.75
N THR A 116 17.06 16.52 1.57
CA THR A 116 17.81 17.67 1.07
C THR A 116 18.03 17.64 -0.45
N PHE A 117 17.42 16.71 -1.18
CA PHE A 117 17.68 16.50 -2.60
C PHE A 117 17.36 17.74 -3.43
N SER A 118 16.15 18.29 -3.34
CA SER A 118 15.72 19.51 -4.03
C SER A 118 16.58 20.71 -3.68
N GLN A 119 16.96 20.85 -2.41
CA GLN A 119 17.85 21.92 -1.97
C GLN A 119 19.24 21.79 -2.60
N SER A 120 19.74 20.56 -2.74
CA SER A 120 21.03 20.25 -3.36
C SER A 120 20.98 20.50 -4.88
N VAL A 121 19.89 20.14 -5.56
CA VAL A 121 19.67 20.46 -6.97
C VAL A 121 19.71 21.97 -7.21
N VAL A 122 19.03 22.75 -6.36
CA VAL A 122 19.03 24.22 -6.46
C VAL A 122 20.40 24.84 -6.24
N SER A 123 21.23 24.22 -5.39
CA SER A 123 22.56 24.74 -5.05
C SER A 123 23.55 24.81 -6.23
N ILE A 124 23.21 24.20 -7.37
CA ILE A 124 23.99 24.32 -8.62
C ILE A 124 24.19 25.78 -9.06
N ASN A 125 23.26 26.67 -8.69
CA ASN A 125 23.33 28.10 -9.01
C ASN A 125 24.19 28.91 -8.03
N SER A 126 24.79 28.26 -7.02
CA SER A 126 25.63 28.92 -6.01
C SER A 126 26.85 28.06 -5.67
N THR A 127 26.86 27.42 -4.51
CA THR A 127 27.87 26.44 -4.11
C THR A 127 27.26 25.05 -4.17
N PRO A 128 27.59 24.26 -5.21
CA PRO A 128 27.01 22.94 -5.39
C PRO A 128 27.24 22.04 -4.17
N LYS A 129 26.17 21.42 -3.68
CA LYS A 129 26.20 20.42 -2.63
C LYS A 129 25.96 19.03 -3.25
N PRO A 130 26.78 18.03 -2.91
CA PRO A 130 26.54 16.66 -3.37
C PRO A 130 25.25 16.10 -2.75
N VAL A 131 24.71 15.07 -3.41
CA VAL A 131 23.59 14.28 -2.89
C VAL A 131 24.11 12.90 -2.51
N ASP A 132 23.90 12.51 -1.26
CA ASP A 132 24.22 11.18 -0.78
C ASP A 132 22.96 10.31 -0.80
N LEU A 133 22.87 9.41 -1.77
CA LEU A 133 21.77 8.45 -1.89
C LEU A 133 22.03 7.26 -0.95
N GLN A 134 21.00 6.86 -0.21
CA GLN A 134 21.03 5.64 0.59
C GLN A 134 20.33 4.52 -0.15
N TYR A 135 20.81 3.29 -0.03
CA TYR A 135 20.20 2.15 -0.69
C TYR A 135 20.37 0.87 0.14
N LYS A 136 19.51 -0.12 -0.13
CA LYS A 136 19.66 -1.48 0.40
C LYS A 136 19.36 -2.49 -0.70
N ILE A 137 20.22 -3.48 -0.81
CA ILE A 137 20.11 -4.60 -1.75
C ILE A 137 19.40 -5.75 -1.03
N SER A 138 18.52 -6.47 -1.73
CA SER A 138 17.89 -7.66 -1.18
C SER A 138 18.90 -8.77 -0.96
N SER A 139 18.81 -9.46 0.18
CA SER A 139 19.61 -10.67 0.44
C SER A 139 19.13 -11.88 -0.37
N LYS A 140 18.00 -11.76 -1.09
CA LYS A 140 17.42 -12.83 -1.93
C LYS A 140 18.01 -12.88 -3.34
N ILE A 141 18.91 -11.95 -3.69
CA ILE A 141 19.59 -11.88 -4.99
C ILE A 141 21.08 -12.21 -4.93
N THR A 142 21.62 -12.49 -3.75
CA THR A 142 23.01 -12.94 -3.54
C THR A 142 23.04 -14.45 -3.39
#